data_AF-A0A835NEZ4-F1
#
_entry.id   AF-A0A835NEZ4-F1
#
_cell.length_a   1.000
_cell.length_b   1.000
_cell.length_c   1.000
_cell.angle_alpha   90.00
_cell.angle_beta   90.00
_cell.angle_gamma   90.00
#
_symmetry.space_group_name_H-M   'P 1'
#
loop_
_entity.id
_entity.type
_entity.pdbx_description
1 polymer ?
#
loop_
_entity_poly.entity_id
_entity_poly.type
_entity_poly.pdbx_seq_one_letter_code
_entity_poly.pdbx_strand_id
1 'polypeptide(L)' 'MPGPGSAGLAPEERVRQLIQAGSSVEVSEDIPPRRYFRSGVEMLRMATVYCEEGNLEHAFILYNKYIT' A
#
# COMPACT_ATOMS: atom_id res chain seq x y z
N MET A 1 13.54 -0.97 0.70
CA MET A 1 14.56 -1.81 0.04
C MET A 1 13.79 -2.85 -0.72
N PRO A 2 13.83 -2.83 -2.06
CA PRO A 2 13.25 -3.92 -2.82
C PRO A 2 13.93 -5.20 -2.34
N GLY A 3 13.16 -6.27 -2.16
CA GLY A 3 13.76 -7.58 -1.94
C GLY A 3 14.76 -7.89 -3.06
N PRO A 4 15.81 -8.67 -2.80
CA PRO A 4 16.89 -8.96 -3.76
C PRO A 4 16.43 -9.51 -5.13
N GLY A 5 15.14 -9.82 -5.32
CA GLY A 5 14.55 -10.29 -6.57
C GLY A 5 14.13 -9.21 -7.58
N SER A 6 14.12 -7.91 -7.27
CA SER A 6 13.59 -6.89 -8.21
C SER A 6 14.64 -6.14 -9.04
N ALA A 7 15.93 -6.31 -8.75
CA ALA A 7 16.99 -5.51 -9.38
C ALA A 7 17.19 -5.82 -10.87
N GLY A 8 16.73 -6.99 -11.34
CA GLY A 8 16.78 -7.41 -12.75
C GLY A 8 15.49 -7.13 -13.55
N LEU A 9 14.45 -6.58 -12.91
CA LEU A 9 13.16 -6.32 -13.55
C LEU A 9 13.12 -4.92 -14.16
N ALA A 10 12.35 -4.77 -15.25
CA ALA A 10 12.05 -3.46 -15.80
C ALA A 10 11.38 -2.56 -14.73
N PRO A 11 11.67 -1.25 -14.69
CA PRO A 11 11.09 -0.35 -13.70
C PRO A 11 9.56 -0.43 -13.59
N GLU A 12 8.87 -0.57 -14.72
CA GLU A 12 7.43 -0.73 -14.80
C GLU A 12 6.93 -2.00 -14.09
N GLU A 13 7.64 -3.11 -14.23
CA GLU A 13 7.30 -4.37 -13.59
C GLU A 13 7.48 -4.28 -12.08
N ARG A 14 8.52 -3.57 -11.62
CA ARG A 14 8.73 -3.30 -10.20
C ARG A 14 7.58 -2.49 -9.61
N VAL A 15 7.13 -1.44 -10.30
CA VAL A 15 5.97 -0.64 -9.87
C VAL A 15 4.69 -1.48 -9.91
N ARG A 16 4.49 -2.31 -10.93
CA ARG A 16 3.35 -3.23 -11.02
C ARG A 16 3.27 -4.19 -9.84
N GLN A 17 4.41 -4.70 -9.36
CA GLN A 17 4.46 -5.53 -8.16
C GLN A 17 4.01 -4.76 -6.90
N LEU A 18 4.40 -3.48 -6.77
CA LEU A 18 3.95 -2.63 -5.66
C LEU A 18 2.44 -2.37 -5.73
N ILE A 19 1.89 -2.14 -6.94
CA ILE A 19 0.44 -1.99 -7.14
C ILE A 19 -0.29 -3.28 -6.74
N GLN A 20 0.22 -4.44 -7.17
CA GLN A 20 -0.38 -5.74 -6.82
C GLN A 20 -0.35 -6.00 -5.30
N ALA A 21 0.68 -5.54 -4.60
CA ALA A 21 0.75 -5.62 -3.15
C ALA A 21 -0.25 -4.67 -2.46
N GLY A 22 -0.52 -3.50 -3.06
CA GLY A 22 -1.51 -2.53 -2.58
C GLY A 22 -2.95 -2.94 -2.84
N SER A 23 -3.23 -3.65 -3.94
CA SER A 23 -4.60 -3.98 -4.38
C SER A 23 -5.25 -5.15 -3.64
N SER A 24 -4.52 -5.83 -2.74
CA SER A 24 -5.07 -6.91 -1.92
C SER A 24 -5.85 -6.35 -0.72
N VAL A 25 -7.09 -5.92 -0.98
CA VAL A 25 -8.06 -5.47 0.01
C VAL A 25 -9.31 -6.34 -0.08
N GLU A 26 -9.68 -6.96 1.05
CA GLU A 26 -10.93 -7.71 1.17
C GLU A 26 -11.89 -6.94 2.09
N VAL A 27 -13.12 -6.73 1.62
CA VAL A 27 -14.20 -6.11 2.39
C VAL A 27 -15.19 -7.20 2.78
N SER A 28 -15.44 -7.34 4.07
CA SER A 28 -16.41 -8.28 4.63
C SER A 28 -17.74 -7.57 4.84
N GLU A 29 -18.82 -8.20 4.38
CA GLU A 29 -20.19 -7.68 4.54
C GLU A 29 -20.67 -7.68 5.99
N ASP A 30 -20.05 -8.50 6.85
CA ASP A 30 -20.34 -8.57 8.29
C ASP A 30 -19.81 -7.34 9.06
N ILE A 31 -18.93 -6.57 8.44
CA ILE A 31 -18.30 -5.40 9.04
C ILE A 31 -19.00 -4.12 8.52
N PRO A 32 -19.58 -3.30 9.42
CA PRO A 32 -20.17 -2.04 9.01
C PRO A 32 -19.16 -1.15 8.25
N PRO A 33 -19.53 -0.58 7.08
CA PRO A 33 -18.64 0.23 6.25
C PRO A 33 -17.88 1.32 7.03
N ARG A 34 -18.52 1.92 8.04
CA ARG A 34 -17.95 2.95 8.92
C ARG A 34 -16.64 2.51 9.62
N ARG A 35 -16.44 1.21 9.89
CA ARG A 35 -15.20 0.73 10.51
C ARG A 35 -14.02 0.85 9.54
N TYR A 36 -14.23 0.58 8.25
CA TYR A 36 -13.18 0.71 7.22
C TYR A 36 -12.72 2.16 7.07
N PHE A 37 -13.62 3.14 7.14
CA PHE A 37 -13.24 4.56 7.14
C PHE A 37 -12.31 4.92 8.31
N ARG A 38 -12.54 4.37 9.51
CA ARG A 38 -11.66 4.61 10.67
C ARG A 38 -10.29 3.96 10.46
N SER A 39 -10.27 2.70 10.03
CA SER A 39 -9.02 1.99 9.75
C SER A 39 -8.23 2.64 8.60
N GLY A 40 -8.92 3.22 7.62
CA GLY A 40 -8.31 3.95 6.51
C GLY A 40 -7.55 5.21 6.96
N VAL A 41 -8.02 5.91 8.01
CA VAL A 41 -7.29 7.07 8.56
C VAL A 41 -5.93 6.64 9.12
N GLU A 42 -5.86 5.53 9.84
CA GLU A 42 -4.58 5.01 10.33
C GLU A 42 -3.66 4.57 9.19
N MET A 43 -4.23 4.00 8.12
CA MET A 43 -3.47 3.64 6.92
C MET A 43 -2.81 4.86 6.26
N LEU A 44 -3.54 5.97 6.12
CA LEU A 44 -3.01 7.24 5.60
C LEU A 44 -1.93 7.84 6.50
N ARG A 45 -2.09 7.75 7.82
CA ARG A 45 -1.06 8.21 8.77
C ARG A 45 0.23 7.41 8.60
N MET A 46 0.14 6.08 8.54
CA MET A 46 1.30 5.23 8.33
C MET A 46 1.95 5.45 6.96
N ALA A 47 1.17 5.69 5.91
CA ALA A 47 1.71 6.03 4.59
C ALA A 47 2.53 7.32 4.63
N THR A 48 2.07 8.30 5.41
CA THR A 48 2.77 9.59 5.60
C THR A 48 4.09 9.40 6.36
N VAL A 49 4.09 8.62 7.45
CA VAL A 49 5.31 8.27 8.19
C VAL A 49 6.35 7.62 7.28
N TYR A 50 5.96 6.61 6.49
CA TYR A 50 6.88 5.97 5.55
C TYR A 50 7.40 6.92 4.47
N CYS A 51 6.59 7.89 4.05
CA CYS A 51 7.02 8.92 3.09
C CYS A 51 8.09 9.82 3.71
N GLU A 52 7.87 10.29 4.93
CA GLU A 52 8.80 11.15 5.69
C GLU A 52 10.11 10.44 6.01
N GLU A 53 10.08 9.13 6.29
CA GLU A 53 11.25 8.29 6.49
C GLU A 53 12.01 7.95 5.18
N GLY A 54 11.49 8.36 4.02
CA GLY A 54 12.06 8.06 2.70
C GLY A 54 11.79 6.63 2.22
N ASN A 55 10.96 5.86 2.92
CA ASN A 55 10.52 4.52 2.52
C ASN A 55 9.35 4.60 1.53
N LEU A 56 9.63 5.15 0.35
CA LEU A 56 8.64 5.46 -0.68
C LEU A 56 7.88 4.23 -1.20
N GLU A 57 8.51 3.05 -1.22
CA GLU A 57 7.88 1.79 -1.66
C GLU A 57 6.73 1.40 -0.72
N HIS A 58 6.93 1.48 0.60
CA HIS A 58 5.90 1.16 1.59
C HIS A 58 4.81 2.24 1.63
N ALA A 59 5.21 3.52 1.51
CA ALA A 59 4.25 4.62 1.38
C ALA A 59 3.33 4.41 0.17
N PHE A 60 3.91 4.07 -0.99
CA PHE A 60 3.16 3.82 -2.23
C PHE A 60 2.17 2.65 -2.07
N ILE A 61 2.59 1.53 -1.47
CA ILE A 61 1.72 0.38 -1.21
C ILE A 61 0.52 0.80 -0.35
N LEU A 62 0.75 1.55 0.74
CA LEU A 62 -0.34 1.97 1.64
C LEU A 62 -1.28 2.98 1.00
N TYR A 63 -0.77 3.92 0.18
CA TYR A 63 -1.64 4.83 -0.56
C TYR A 63 -2.50 4.08 -1.59
N ASN A 64 -1.91 3.13 -2.32
CA ASN A 64 -2.64 2.30 -3.27
C ASN A 64 -3.72 1.45 -2.57
N LYS A 65 -3.38 0.90 -1.40
CA LYS A 65 -4.30 0.14 -0.56
C LYS A 65 -5.46 0.96 -0.01
N TYR A 66 -5.24 2.25 0.25
CA TYR A 66 -6.30 3.15 0.73
C TYR A 66 -7.29 3.54 -0.38
N ILE A 67 -6.83 3.62 -1.63
CA ILE A 67 -7.64 4.02 -2.79
C ILE A 67 -8.46 2.84 -3.35
N THR A 68 -7.96 1.61 -3.19
CA THR A 68 -8.60 0.37 -3.66
C THR A 68 -9.77 -0.01 -2.77
#